data_AF-A0A534JY27-F1
#
_entry.id   AF-A0A534JY27-F1
#
_cell.length_a   1.000
_cell.length_b   1.000
_cell.length_c   1.000
_cell.angle_alpha   90.00
_cell.angle_beta   90.00
_cell.angle_gamma   90.00
#
_symmetry.space_group_name_H-M   'P 1'
#
loop_
_entity.id
_entity.type
_entity.pdbx_description
1 polymer ?
#
loop_
_entity_poly.entity_id
_entity_poly.type
_entity_poly.pdbx_seq_one_letter_code
_entity_poly.pdbx_strand_id
1 'polypeptide(L)'
;MRVRYPLPFLAGPHTGGVDWFTHIFTAVAIAIALRSKRPTALALAFGAMAPDLDALFTPVTIVAPQLWFLDHRTFSHSLILGLPWALAVTWVIQRPALLALWRRLFRVDISLPLNRAIVLPMLAGVLLHILMDTLTVQGPALFAPISATRYQLDWFYFIDLAPVAVSAPLFVVGLWRLGTPRQRALGIAVLLVAVAATGTWRGITRAEVAGAHPGEAIIPTWTPEEWWTWRELPNGTVRASLVAAGDRSPRFVAYFPALQVNGSPQGLPGARAIAEATLDFTAFRMNTYAVALNAS
;
A
#
# COMPACT_ATOMS: atom_id res chain seq x y z
N MET A 1 -3.52 3.53 36.76
CA MET A 1 -3.31 2.23 36.09
C MET A 1 -2.35 2.47 34.93
N ARG A 2 -1.11 1.96 34.97
CA ARG A 2 -0.13 2.17 33.87
C ARG A 2 -0.47 1.19 32.74
N VAL A 3 -1.15 1.68 31.71
CA VAL A 3 -1.34 0.93 30.46
C VAL A 3 0.03 0.82 29.79
N ARG A 4 0.63 -0.37 29.84
CA ARG A 4 1.78 -0.69 28.99
C ARG A 4 1.23 -0.94 27.58
N TYR A 5 1.29 0.08 26.74
CA TYR A 5 1.08 -0.13 25.31
C TYR A 5 2.18 -1.08 24.82
N PRO A 6 1.83 -2.14 24.07
CA PRO A 6 2.87 -2.89 23.39
C PRO A 6 3.63 -1.93 22.47
N LEU A 7 4.94 -2.12 22.37
CA LEU A 7 5.88 -1.30 21.58
C LEU A 7 5.48 -1.00 20.11
N PRO A 8 4.64 -1.77 19.37
CA PRO A 8 4.30 -1.39 18.00
C PRO A 8 3.33 -0.21 17.91
N PHE A 9 2.65 0.21 18.98
CA PHE A 9 1.75 1.38 18.93
C PHE A 9 2.51 2.72 18.87
N LEU A 10 3.81 2.73 19.19
CA LEU A 10 4.69 3.91 19.23
C LEU A 10 5.67 4.00 18.05
N ALA A 11 5.54 3.15 17.04
CA ALA A 11 6.42 3.10 15.89
C ALA A 11 6.15 4.24 14.87
N GLY A 12 6.14 5.50 15.32
CA GLY A 12 6.09 6.69 14.47
C GLY A 12 4.89 6.77 13.50
N PRO A 13 4.76 7.81 12.66
CA PRO A 13 3.98 7.68 11.46
C PRO A 13 4.66 6.57 10.66
N HIS A 14 4.02 5.41 10.58
CA HIS A 14 4.36 4.40 9.59
C HIS A 14 4.25 5.08 8.24
N THR A 15 5.38 5.63 7.74
CA THR A 15 5.49 6.10 6.36
C THR A 15 5.11 4.89 5.54
N GLY A 16 3.92 4.91 4.93
CA GLY A 16 3.27 3.79 4.28
C GLY A 16 4.31 3.06 3.44
N GLY A 17 4.81 1.95 3.98
CA GLY A 17 5.91 1.29 3.31
C GLY A 17 5.34 0.67 2.05
N VAL A 18 6.12 0.74 0.99
CA VAL A 18 5.59 0.50 -0.34
C VAL A 18 5.98 -0.88 -0.82
N ASP A 19 5.00 -1.71 -1.15
CA ASP A 19 5.24 -3.05 -1.68
C ASP A 19 5.57 -3.02 -3.19
N TRP A 20 6.68 -2.37 -3.55
CA TRP A 20 7.13 -2.31 -4.95
C TRP A 20 7.33 -3.72 -5.54
N PHE A 21 7.78 -4.65 -4.71
CA PHE A 21 8.23 -5.95 -5.15
C PHE A 21 7.08 -6.83 -5.60
N THR A 22 6.01 -6.94 -4.81
CA THR A 22 4.86 -7.78 -5.19
C THR A 22 4.18 -7.21 -6.44
N HIS A 23 4.06 -5.89 -6.57
CA HIS A 23 3.47 -5.24 -7.75
C HIS A 23 4.29 -5.53 -9.02
N ILE A 24 5.60 -5.25 -8.99
CA ILE A 24 6.49 -5.51 -10.14
C ILE A 24 6.53 -7.01 -10.46
N PHE A 25 6.64 -7.86 -9.45
CA PHE A 25 6.68 -9.31 -9.63
C PHE A 25 5.42 -9.80 -10.34
N THR A 26 4.24 -9.38 -9.89
CA THR A 26 2.95 -9.77 -10.48
C THR A 26 2.86 -9.32 -11.93
N ALA A 27 3.25 -8.08 -12.23
CA ALA A 27 3.31 -7.56 -13.59
C ALA A 27 4.23 -8.37 -14.50
N VAL A 28 5.47 -8.62 -14.07
CA VAL A 28 6.45 -9.41 -14.83
C VAL A 28 5.94 -10.84 -15.06
N ALA A 29 5.34 -11.44 -14.04
CA ALA A 29 4.85 -12.80 -14.11
C ALA A 29 3.65 -12.93 -15.06
N ILE A 30 2.72 -11.96 -15.08
CA ILE A 30 1.67 -11.87 -16.10
C ILE A 30 2.27 -11.71 -17.50
N ALA A 31 3.27 -10.84 -17.68
CA ALA A 31 3.92 -10.66 -18.96
C ALA A 31 4.50 -11.97 -19.51
N ILE A 32 5.12 -12.76 -18.63
CA ILE A 32 5.74 -14.05 -18.98
C ILE A 32 4.67 -15.10 -19.28
N ALA A 33 3.60 -15.18 -18.49
CA ALA A 33 2.47 -16.07 -18.75
C ALA A 33 1.86 -15.81 -20.13
N LEU A 34 1.75 -14.54 -20.51
CA LEU A 34 1.27 -14.10 -21.83
C LEU A 34 2.33 -14.21 -22.94
N ARG A 35 3.54 -14.69 -22.62
CA ARG A 35 4.69 -14.75 -23.56
C ARG A 35 4.96 -13.41 -24.26
N SER A 36 4.80 -12.34 -23.50
CA SER A 36 4.93 -10.98 -24.00
C SER A 36 6.35 -10.70 -24.48
N LYS A 37 6.48 -9.91 -25.55
CA LYS A 37 7.78 -9.40 -25.99
C LYS A 37 8.39 -8.52 -24.91
N ARG A 38 9.72 -8.46 -24.84
CA ARG A 38 10.46 -7.67 -23.83
C ARG A 38 9.96 -6.22 -23.66
N PRO A 39 9.70 -5.42 -24.72
CA PRO A 39 9.21 -4.06 -24.54
C PRO A 39 7.83 -4.00 -23.87
N THR A 40 6.94 -4.93 -24.21
CA THR A 40 5.62 -5.07 -23.57
C THR A 40 5.75 -5.43 -22.10
N ALA A 41 6.62 -6.40 -21.78
CA ALA A 41 6.87 -6.82 -20.40
C ALA A 41 7.48 -5.69 -19.55
N LEU A 42 8.44 -4.96 -20.10
CA LEU A 42 9.04 -3.79 -19.44
C LEU A 42 8.00 -2.69 -19.24
N ALA A 43 7.21 -2.34 -20.26
CA ALA A 43 6.15 -1.35 -20.13
C ALA A 43 5.14 -1.70 -19.04
N LEU A 44 4.73 -2.98 -18.95
CA LEU A 44 3.85 -3.48 -17.90
C LEU A 44 4.49 -3.34 -16.51
N ALA A 45 5.78 -3.71 -16.37
CA ALA A 45 6.52 -3.58 -15.11
C ALA A 45 6.73 -2.11 -14.69
N PHE A 46 7.06 -1.22 -15.63
CA PHE A 46 7.15 0.23 -15.37
C PHE A 46 5.80 0.80 -14.95
N GLY A 47 4.71 0.39 -15.61
CA GLY A 47 3.36 0.78 -15.22
C GLY A 47 2.98 0.32 -13.81
N ALA A 48 3.41 -0.88 -13.41
CA ALA A 48 3.14 -1.40 -12.07
C ALA A 48 4.05 -0.83 -10.96
N MET A 49 5.21 -0.29 -11.32
CA MET A 49 6.16 0.33 -10.39
C MET A 49 5.91 1.82 -10.21
N ALA A 50 5.57 2.52 -11.29
CA ALA A 50 5.61 3.97 -11.31
C ALA A 50 4.64 4.66 -10.32
N PRO A 51 3.40 4.18 -10.09
CA PRO A 51 2.48 4.80 -9.13
C PRO A 51 3.14 5.11 -7.79
N ASP A 52 3.87 4.12 -7.27
CA ASP A 52 4.54 4.14 -5.99
C ASP A 52 5.76 5.06 -5.86
N LEU A 53 6.27 5.58 -6.99
CA LEU A 53 7.36 6.54 -6.95
C LEU A 53 6.90 7.93 -6.45
N ASP A 54 5.59 8.13 -6.25
CA ASP A 54 5.04 9.27 -5.53
C ASP A 54 5.40 9.27 -4.03
N ALA A 55 5.79 8.13 -3.44
CA ALA A 55 6.26 8.06 -2.06
C ALA A 55 7.52 8.91 -1.82
N LEU A 56 8.24 9.28 -2.88
CA LEU A 56 9.33 10.26 -2.82
C LEU A 56 8.84 11.67 -2.42
N PHE A 57 7.54 11.95 -2.56
CA PHE A 57 6.90 13.19 -2.12
C PHE A 57 6.37 13.12 -0.68
N THR A 58 6.40 11.97 -0.01
CA THR A 58 5.96 11.85 1.39
C THR A 58 6.62 12.90 2.31
N PRO A 59 7.95 13.16 2.25
CA PRO A 59 8.57 14.22 3.04
C PRO A 59 7.99 15.62 2.78
N VAL A 60 7.57 15.90 1.54
CA VAL A 60 6.92 17.17 1.18
C VAL A 60 5.57 17.27 1.88
N THR A 61 4.76 16.21 1.85
CA THR A 61 3.44 16.20 2.51
C THR A 61 3.51 16.27 4.04
N ILE A 62 4.59 15.77 4.64
CA ILE A 62 4.86 15.92 6.07
C ILE A 62 5.07 17.39 6.44
N VAL A 63 5.76 18.17 5.60
CA VAL A 63 6.05 19.60 5.86
C VAL A 63 4.95 20.53 5.35
N ALA A 64 4.23 20.12 4.31
CA ALA A 64 3.16 20.89 3.68
C ALA A 64 1.89 20.02 3.50
N PRO A 65 1.12 19.76 4.59
CA PRO A 65 -0.06 18.90 4.55
C PRO A 65 -1.17 19.38 3.61
N GLN A 66 -1.21 20.67 3.27
CA GLN A 66 -2.11 21.22 2.26
C GLN A 66 -1.89 20.63 0.86
N LEU A 67 -0.71 20.06 0.61
CA LEU A 67 -0.37 19.31 -0.60
C LEU A 67 -0.74 17.83 -0.48
N TRP A 68 -1.79 17.50 0.29
CA TRP A 68 -2.28 16.12 0.49
C TRP A 68 -2.50 15.34 -0.81
N PHE A 69 -2.75 16.02 -1.94
CA PHE A 69 -2.90 15.34 -3.22
C PHE A 69 -1.60 14.67 -3.71
N LEU A 70 -0.44 15.09 -3.19
CA LEU A 70 0.87 14.46 -3.39
C LEU A 70 1.15 13.32 -2.40
N ASP A 71 0.24 13.06 -1.47
CA ASP A 71 0.39 11.96 -0.52
C ASP A 71 0.34 10.64 -1.25
N HIS A 72 1.08 9.67 -0.71
CA HIS A 72 1.21 8.35 -1.30
C HIS A 72 -0.18 7.70 -1.46
N ARG A 73 -0.40 7.07 -2.62
CA ARG A 73 -1.69 6.45 -3.02
C ARG A 73 -2.81 7.43 -3.37
N THR A 74 -2.45 8.67 -3.68
CA THR A 74 -3.40 9.69 -4.13
C THR A 74 -3.33 9.86 -5.65
N PHE A 75 -2.62 10.88 -6.16
CA PHE A 75 -2.72 11.24 -7.57
C PHE A 75 -2.19 10.16 -8.51
N SER A 76 -1.04 9.55 -8.22
CA SER A 76 -0.39 8.54 -9.06
C SER A 76 -1.11 7.18 -9.05
N HIS A 77 -1.99 6.95 -8.08
CA HIS A 77 -2.84 5.75 -7.97
C HIS A 77 -4.30 6.02 -8.37
N SER A 78 -4.55 7.15 -9.05
CA SER A 78 -5.86 7.46 -9.61
C SER A 78 -6.02 6.93 -11.04
N LEU A 79 -7.27 6.69 -11.44
CA LEU A 79 -7.61 6.27 -12.81
C LEU A 79 -7.30 7.35 -13.85
N ILE A 80 -7.30 8.62 -13.44
CA ILE A 80 -7.10 9.77 -14.32
C ILE A 80 -5.60 10.09 -14.48
N LEU A 81 -4.87 10.18 -13.36
CA LEU A 81 -3.49 10.66 -13.34
C LEU A 81 -2.45 9.54 -13.25
N GLY A 82 -2.83 8.30 -12.95
CA GLY A 82 -1.86 7.20 -12.81
C GLY A 82 -1.08 6.88 -14.08
N LEU A 83 -1.74 6.83 -15.25
CA LEU A 83 -1.03 6.65 -16.53
C LEU A 83 -0.17 7.87 -16.91
N PRO A 84 -0.68 9.12 -16.87
CA PRO A 84 0.16 10.31 -17.07
C PRO A 84 1.41 10.32 -16.19
N TRP A 85 1.26 9.98 -14.90
CA TRP A 85 2.38 9.86 -13.97
C TRP A 85 3.36 8.77 -14.38
N ALA A 86 2.87 7.57 -14.71
CA ALA A 86 3.71 6.46 -15.15
C ALA A 86 4.51 6.79 -16.42
N LEU A 87 3.90 7.50 -17.38
CA LEU A 87 4.57 7.97 -18.58
C LEU A 87 5.64 9.02 -18.27
N ALA A 88 5.34 9.99 -17.39
CA ALA A 88 6.29 11.03 -16.98
C ALA A 88 7.51 10.42 -16.27
N VAL A 89 7.28 9.55 -15.29
CA VAL A 89 8.32 8.81 -14.58
C VAL A 89 9.16 7.98 -15.53
N THR A 90 8.52 7.21 -16.41
CA THR A 90 9.24 6.40 -17.39
C THR A 90 10.08 7.28 -18.30
N TRP A 91 9.55 8.41 -18.76
CA TRP A 91 10.30 9.36 -19.58
C TRP A 91 11.55 9.91 -18.89
N VAL A 92 11.48 10.19 -17.58
CA VAL A 92 12.66 10.55 -16.78
C VAL A 92 13.64 9.37 -16.74
N ILE A 93 13.20 8.17 -16.37
CA ILE A 93 14.08 7.00 -16.23
C ILE A 93 14.76 6.62 -17.56
N GLN A 94 14.09 6.83 -18.69
CA GLN A 94 14.61 6.54 -20.03
C GLN A 94 15.61 7.59 -20.54
N ARG A 95 16.03 8.58 -19.73
CA ARG A 95 17.09 9.52 -20.14
C ARG A 95 18.45 8.81 -20.29
N PRO A 96 19.25 9.14 -21.33
CA PRO A 96 20.51 8.46 -21.60
C PRO A 96 21.47 8.41 -20.40
N ALA A 97 21.56 9.50 -19.63
CA ALA A 97 22.40 9.56 -18.43
C ALA A 97 21.96 8.57 -17.35
N LEU A 98 20.65 8.47 -17.08
CA LEU A 98 20.11 7.53 -16.10
C LEU A 98 20.22 6.08 -16.58
N LEU A 99 19.96 5.82 -17.86
CA LEU A 99 20.17 4.50 -18.45
C LEU A 99 21.65 4.07 -18.41
N ALA A 100 22.58 4.99 -18.67
CA ALA A 100 24.01 4.70 -18.58
C ALA A 100 24.43 4.38 -17.14
N LEU A 101 23.95 5.16 -16.16
CA LEU A 101 24.19 4.89 -14.75
C LEU A 101 23.59 3.54 -14.34
N TRP A 102 22.36 3.26 -14.73
CA TRP A 102 21.68 2.00 -14.45
C TRP A 102 22.45 0.79 -15.01
N ARG A 103 22.86 0.85 -16.29
CA ARG A 103 23.67 -0.21 -16.92
C ARG A 103 25.00 -0.40 -16.20
N ARG A 104 25.64 0.68 -15.74
CA ARG A 104 26.89 0.61 -14.99
C ARG A 104 26.71 -0.09 -13.63
N LEU A 105 25.64 0.22 -12.92
CA LEU A 105 25.38 -0.31 -11.58
C LEU A 105 24.86 -1.75 -11.61
N PHE A 106 23.87 -2.03 -12.46
CA PHE A 106 23.13 -3.29 -12.42
C PHE A 106 23.46 -4.25 -13.56
N ARG A 107 24.21 -3.80 -14.59
CA ARG A 107 24.55 -4.60 -15.79
C ARG A 107 23.33 -5.16 -16.52
N VAL A 108 22.18 -4.49 -16.40
CA VAL A 108 20.92 -4.84 -17.06
C VAL A 108 20.47 -3.65 -17.90
N ASP A 109 19.97 -3.89 -19.11
CA ASP A 109 19.36 -2.84 -19.93
C ASP A 109 17.85 -2.78 -19.70
N ILE A 110 17.35 -1.64 -19.25
CA ILE A 110 15.91 -1.39 -19.05
C ILE A 110 15.36 -0.41 -20.09
N SER A 111 16.06 -0.27 -21.23
CA SER A 111 15.65 0.61 -22.30
C SER A 111 14.25 0.23 -22.81
N LEU A 112 13.38 1.23 -22.89
CA LEU A 112 12.01 1.10 -23.34
C LEU A 112 11.71 2.22 -24.34
N PRO A 113 11.47 1.90 -25.63
CA PRO A 113 11.10 2.93 -26.61
C PRO A 113 9.73 3.50 -26.27
N LEU A 114 9.68 4.80 -25.98
CA LEU A 114 8.44 5.54 -25.68
C LEU A 114 7.67 5.80 -26.98
N ASN A 115 6.96 4.78 -27.46
CA ASN A 115 6.07 4.86 -28.61
C ASN A 115 4.66 4.40 -28.24
N ARG A 116 3.70 4.53 -29.17
CA ARG A 116 2.30 4.14 -28.92
C ARG A 116 2.10 2.68 -28.48
N ALA A 117 3.04 1.78 -28.80
CA ALA A 117 2.92 0.36 -28.47
C ALA A 117 3.13 0.06 -26.97
N ILE A 118 3.72 0.98 -26.20
CA ILE A 118 3.95 0.79 -24.76
C ILE A 118 2.81 1.35 -23.88
N VAL A 119 1.95 2.21 -24.44
CA VAL A 119 0.91 2.92 -23.67
C VAL A 119 -0.09 1.93 -23.06
N LEU A 120 -0.62 1.01 -23.87
CA LEU A 120 -1.60 0.03 -23.39
C LEU A 120 -1.01 -0.96 -22.36
N PRO A 121 0.18 -1.57 -22.58
CA PRO A 121 0.81 -2.39 -21.55
C PRO A 121 1.12 -1.60 -20.26
N MET A 122 1.55 -0.35 -20.36
CA MET A 122 1.82 0.49 -19.19
C MET A 122 0.53 0.82 -18.42
N LEU A 123 -0.55 1.16 -19.14
CA LEU A 123 -1.87 1.34 -18.52
C LEU A 123 -2.32 0.06 -17.80
N ALA A 124 -2.16 -1.11 -18.42
CA ALA A 124 -2.48 -2.38 -17.76
C ALA A 124 -1.66 -2.59 -16.48
N GLY A 125 -0.40 -2.13 -16.45
CA GLY A 125 0.46 -2.18 -15.28
C GLY A 125 -0.03 -1.25 -14.16
N VAL A 126 -0.41 -0.02 -14.52
CA VAL A 126 -0.99 0.95 -13.58
C VAL A 126 -2.31 0.42 -13.01
N LEU A 127 -3.18 -0.13 -13.85
CA LEU A 127 -4.46 -0.69 -13.41
C LEU A 127 -4.26 -1.91 -12.51
N LEU A 128 -3.30 -2.79 -12.84
CA LEU A 128 -2.92 -3.90 -11.98
C LEU A 128 -2.43 -3.41 -10.61
N HIS A 129 -1.59 -2.37 -10.61
CA HIS A 129 -1.10 -1.75 -9.38
C HIS A 129 -2.24 -1.22 -8.52
N ILE A 130 -3.10 -0.38 -9.10
CA ILE A 130 -4.29 0.16 -8.43
C ILE A 130 -5.19 -0.96 -7.89
N LEU A 131 -5.42 -2.01 -8.68
CA LEU A 131 -6.20 -3.17 -8.25
C LEU A 131 -5.57 -3.84 -7.02
N MET A 132 -4.27 -4.07 -7.01
CA MET A 132 -3.60 -4.66 -5.87
C MET A 132 -3.68 -3.77 -4.62
N ASP A 133 -3.52 -2.46 -4.78
CA ASP A 133 -3.62 -1.51 -3.68
C ASP A 133 -5.04 -1.39 -3.12
N THR A 134 -6.09 -1.56 -3.93
CA THR A 134 -7.48 -1.67 -3.43
C THR A 134 -7.73 -2.92 -2.58
N LEU A 135 -6.88 -3.95 -2.67
CA LEU A 135 -6.94 -5.11 -1.76
C LEU A 135 -6.31 -4.81 -0.39
N THR A 136 -5.56 -3.72 -0.26
CA THR A 136 -4.86 -3.37 0.99
C THR A 136 -5.66 -2.39 1.85
N VAL A 137 -5.32 -2.30 3.14
CA VAL A 137 -5.74 -1.16 3.98
C VAL A 137 -5.16 0.14 3.43
N GLN A 138 -5.88 1.25 3.61
CA GLN A 138 -5.54 2.57 3.07
C GLN A 138 -5.41 2.56 1.55
N GLY A 139 -6.39 1.95 0.88
CA GLY A 139 -6.41 1.84 -0.58
C GLY A 139 -6.37 3.20 -1.31
N PRO A 140 -6.37 3.18 -2.65
CA PRO A 140 -6.08 4.35 -3.45
C PRO A 140 -7.27 5.31 -3.56
N ALA A 141 -6.97 6.60 -3.72
CA ALA A 141 -7.97 7.61 -4.10
C ALA A 141 -8.22 7.57 -5.61
N LEU A 142 -9.04 6.59 -6.05
CA LEU A 142 -9.26 6.27 -7.47
C LEU A 142 -9.65 7.46 -8.36
N PHE A 143 -10.36 8.43 -7.79
CA PHE A 143 -10.89 9.60 -8.50
C PHE A 143 -10.12 10.89 -8.15
N ALA A 144 -8.92 10.81 -7.58
CA ALA A 144 -8.09 11.99 -7.41
C ALA A 144 -7.77 12.64 -8.78
N PRO A 145 -7.70 13.98 -8.87
CA PRO A 145 -7.80 14.96 -7.78
C PRO A 145 -9.25 15.41 -7.48
N ILE A 146 -10.26 14.82 -8.13
CA ILE A 146 -11.67 15.22 -7.98
C ILE A 146 -12.21 14.82 -6.60
N SER A 147 -11.74 13.70 -6.06
CA SER A 147 -12.14 13.20 -4.74
C SER A 147 -10.96 12.59 -3.97
N ALA A 148 -10.94 12.81 -2.66
CA ALA A 148 -10.01 12.18 -1.72
C ALA A 148 -10.51 10.82 -1.19
N THR A 149 -11.70 10.35 -1.61
CA THR A 149 -12.26 9.09 -1.14
C THR A 149 -11.38 7.92 -1.57
N ARG A 150 -10.91 7.16 -0.58
CA ARG A 150 -10.08 5.95 -0.76
C ARG A 150 -10.97 4.71 -0.86
N TYR A 151 -10.62 3.80 -1.76
CA TYR A 151 -11.35 2.56 -2.00
C TYR A 151 -10.49 1.38 -1.55
N GLN A 152 -11.02 0.54 -0.65
CA GLN A 152 -10.28 -0.58 -0.07
C GLN A 152 -11.19 -1.78 0.20
N LEU A 153 -10.61 -2.98 0.21
CA LEU A 153 -11.27 -4.24 0.55
C LEU A 153 -10.72 -4.88 1.83
N ASP A 154 -9.69 -4.27 2.44
CA ASP A 154 -9.08 -4.68 3.70
C ASP A 154 -8.71 -6.18 3.72
N TRP A 155 -8.18 -6.68 2.60
CA TRP A 155 -7.78 -8.08 2.45
C TRP A 155 -6.35 -8.32 2.92
N PHE A 156 -5.47 -7.33 2.70
CA PHE A 156 -4.07 -7.33 3.09
C PHE A 156 -3.71 -6.06 3.86
N TYR A 157 -2.65 -6.13 4.65
CA TYR A 157 -2.01 -4.93 5.16
C TYR A 157 -1.23 -4.22 4.04
N PHE A 158 -0.86 -2.95 4.22
CA PHE A 158 -0.14 -2.19 3.18
C PHE A 158 1.23 -2.82 2.84
N ILE A 159 1.90 -3.42 3.82
CA ILE A 159 3.00 -4.38 3.63
C ILE A 159 2.64 -5.67 4.33
N ASP A 160 2.22 -6.67 3.57
CA ASP A 160 1.92 -7.98 4.12
C ASP A 160 3.15 -8.89 3.99
N LEU A 161 3.57 -9.49 5.12
CA LEU A 161 4.83 -10.23 5.17
C LEU A 161 4.83 -11.46 4.25
N ALA A 162 3.69 -12.14 4.09
CA ALA A 162 3.60 -13.35 3.28
C ALA A 162 3.80 -13.09 1.77
N PRO A 163 3.02 -12.22 1.10
CA PRO A 163 3.25 -11.93 -0.31
C PRO A 163 4.65 -11.34 -0.53
N VAL A 164 5.14 -10.47 0.35
CA VAL A 164 6.51 -9.92 0.25
C VAL A 164 7.58 -10.99 0.35
N ALA A 165 7.46 -11.94 1.28
CA ALA A 165 8.44 -13.02 1.43
C ALA A 165 8.50 -13.92 0.20
N VAL A 166 7.34 -14.19 -0.43
CA VAL A 166 7.25 -15.01 -1.65
C VAL A 166 7.71 -14.24 -2.89
N SER A 167 7.37 -12.95 -2.98
CA SER A 167 7.72 -12.07 -4.11
C SER A 167 9.12 -11.47 -3.99
N ALA A 168 9.82 -11.73 -2.89
CA ALA A 168 11.09 -11.09 -2.56
C ALA A 168 12.12 -11.21 -3.71
N PRO A 169 12.91 -10.15 -3.95
CA PRO A 169 13.96 -10.12 -4.98
C PRO A 169 14.91 -11.30 -4.93
N LEU A 170 15.16 -11.87 -3.75
CA LEU A 170 16.03 -13.03 -3.56
C LEU A 170 15.51 -14.27 -4.30
N PHE A 171 14.20 -14.49 -4.33
CA PHE A 171 13.60 -15.57 -5.12
C PHE A 171 13.67 -15.26 -6.61
N VAL A 172 13.40 -14.02 -7.02
CA VAL A 172 13.49 -13.58 -8.43
C VAL A 172 14.92 -13.67 -8.97
N VAL A 173 15.93 -13.31 -8.16
CA VAL A 173 17.36 -13.45 -8.50
C VAL A 173 17.77 -14.92 -8.52
N GLY A 174 17.21 -15.76 -7.64
CA GLY A 174 17.35 -17.21 -7.69
C GLY A 174 16.83 -17.79 -9.02
N LEU A 175 15.68 -17.30 -9.50
CA LEU A 175 15.13 -17.68 -10.81
C LEU A 175 16.06 -17.32 -11.98
N TRP A 176 16.81 -16.22 -11.88
CA TRP A 176 17.77 -15.83 -12.93
C TRP A 176 18.97 -16.79 -13.01
N ARG A 177 19.28 -17.50 -11.92
CA ARG A 177 20.29 -18.58 -11.91
C ARG A 177 19.74 -19.92 -12.37
N LEU A 178 18.42 -20.09 -12.52
CA LEU A 178 17.85 -21.29 -13.10
C LEU A 178 18.23 -21.35 -14.59
N GLY A 179 18.74 -22.52 -15.00
CA GLY A 179 19.43 -22.71 -16.26
C GLY A 179 18.54 -22.40 -17.48
N THR A 180 17.54 -23.25 -17.71
CA THR A 180 16.74 -23.21 -18.95
C THR A 180 15.55 -22.25 -18.86
N PRO A 181 15.10 -21.65 -19.99
CA PRO A 181 13.88 -20.83 -20.03
C PRO A 181 12.64 -21.54 -19.46
N ARG A 182 12.53 -22.86 -19.65
CA ARG A 182 11.43 -23.68 -19.13
C ARG A 182 11.44 -23.75 -17.59
N GLN A 183 12.62 -23.92 -16.98
CA GLN A 183 12.76 -23.91 -15.52
C GLN A 183 12.41 -22.55 -14.93
N ARG A 184 12.79 -21.45 -15.60
CA ARG A 184 12.41 -20.09 -15.19
C ARG A 184 10.90 -19.88 -15.25
N ALA A 185 10.27 -20.27 -16.37
CA ALA A 185 8.81 -20.18 -16.51
C ALA A 185 8.08 -20.99 -15.43
N LEU A 186 8.54 -22.21 -15.14
CA LEU A 186 7.98 -23.04 -14.08
C LEU A 186 8.15 -22.40 -12.69
N GLY A 187 9.35 -21.89 -12.38
CA GLY A 187 9.59 -21.22 -11.09
C GLY A 187 8.72 -19.97 -10.91
N ILE A 188 8.51 -19.19 -11.98
CA ILE A 188 7.61 -18.03 -11.95
C ILE A 188 6.15 -18.46 -11.76
N ALA A 189 5.73 -19.53 -12.43
CA ALA A 189 4.39 -20.09 -12.23
C ALA A 189 4.19 -20.57 -10.78
N VAL A 190 5.19 -21.23 -10.19
CA VAL A 190 5.15 -21.65 -8.77
C VAL A 190 5.06 -20.44 -7.85
N LEU A 191 5.84 -19.39 -8.07
CA LEU A 191 5.78 -18.18 -7.25
C LEU A 191 4.44 -17.44 -7.41
N LEU A 192 3.87 -17.38 -8.62
CA LEU A 192 2.52 -16.85 -8.84
C LEU A 192 1.47 -17.62 -8.07
N VAL A 193 1.53 -18.95 -8.12
CA VAL A 193 0.63 -19.82 -7.35
C VAL A 193 0.84 -19.59 -5.85
N ALA A 194 2.07 -19.41 -5.40
CA ALA A 194 2.37 -19.11 -4.00
C ALA A 194 1.81 -17.75 -3.56
N VAL A 195 1.92 -16.69 -4.37
CA VAL A 195 1.28 -15.38 -4.11
C VAL A 195 -0.25 -15.50 -4.10
N ALA A 196 -0.84 -16.23 -5.03
CA ALA A 196 -2.28 -16.48 -5.01
C ALA A 196 -2.72 -17.29 -3.77
N ALA A 197 -1.88 -18.22 -3.33
CA ALA A 197 -2.10 -19.00 -2.11
C ALA A 197 -2.05 -18.13 -0.84
N THR A 198 -1.22 -17.09 -0.78
CA THR A 198 -1.24 -16.15 0.37
C THR A 198 -2.56 -15.40 0.45
N GLY A 199 -3.14 -15.00 -0.69
CA GLY A 199 -4.46 -14.38 -0.73
C GLY A 199 -5.59 -15.33 -0.32
N THR A 200 -5.50 -16.60 -0.72
CA THR A 200 -6.43 -17.65 -0.30
C THR A 200 -6.34 -17.90 1.21
N TRP A 201 -5.12 -18.01 1.75
CA TRP A 201 -4.88 -18.16 3.17
C TRP A 201 -5.40 -16.96 3.97
N ARG A 202 -5.22 -15.74 3.48
CA ARG A 202 -5.85 -14.53 4.04
C ARG A 202 -7.37 -14.60 4.05
N GLY A 203 -7.98 -15.09 2.98
CA GLY A 203 -9.43 -15.28 2.91
C GLY A 203 -9.95 -16.26 3.97
N ILE A 204 -9.25 -17.37 4.17
CA ILE A 204 -9.61 -18.40 5.16
C ILE A 204 -9.49 -17.83 6.58
N THR A 205 -8.34 -17.26 6.93
CA THR A 205 -8.10 -16.69 8.27
C THR A 205 -9.07 -15.54 8.58
N ARG A 206 -9.39 -14.70 7.60
CA ARG A 206 -10.43 -13.66 7.73
C ARG A 206 -11.80 -14.25 8.04
N ALA A 207 -12.19 -15.31 7.34
CA ALA A 207 -13.48 -15.98 7.54
C ALA A 207 -13.57 -16.63 8.93
N GLU A 208 -12.48 -17.23 9.42
CA GLU A 208 -12.40 -17.78 10.77
C GLU A 208 -12.58 -16.69 11.83
N VAL A 209 -11.86 -15.57 11.70
CA VAL A 209 -12.00 -14.42 12.61
C VAL A 209 -13.42 -13.85 12.55
N ALA A 210 -14.01 -13.73 11.36
CA ALA A 210 -15.39 -13.25 11.20
C ALA A 210 -16.42 -14.18 11.87
N GLY A 211 -16.20 -15.50 11.80
CA GLY A 211 -17.03 -16.48 12.49
C GLY A 211 -16.92 -16.41 14.01
N ALA A 212 -15.72 -16.18 14.54
CA ALA A 212 -15.47 -16.05 15.97
C ALA A 212 -15.90 -14.69 16.56
N HIS A 213 -15.92 -13.64 15.74
CA HIS A 213 -16.20 -12.25 16.13
C HIS A 213 -17.32 -11.64 15.28
N PRO A 214 -18.55 -12.20 15.34
CA PRO A 214 -19.66 -11.74 14.50
C PRO A 214 -20.04 -10.29 14.81
N GLY A 215 -20.19 -9.48 13.76
CA GLY A 215 -20.57 -8.07 13.86
C GLY A 215 -19.43 -7.13 14.24
N GLU A 216 -18.19 -7.63 14.40
CA GLU A 216 -17.01 -6.78 14.53
C GLU A 216 -16.43 -6.48 13.14
N ALA A 217 -15.93 -5.25 12.94
CA ALA A 217 -15.15 -4.92 11.75
C ALA A 217 -13.76 -5.56 11.86
N ILE A 218 -13.22 -6.04 10.75
CA ILE A 218 -12.01 -6.87 10.69
C ILE A 218 -10.99 -6.20 9.77
N ILE A 219 -9.81 -5.90 10.31
CA ILE A 219 -8.75 -5.17 9.62
C ILE A 219 -7.47 -6.03 9.67
N PRO A 220 -6.82 -6.30 8.53
CA PRO A 220 -5.62 -7.12 8.50
C PRO A 220 -4.46 -6.43 9.20
N THR A 221 -3.57 -7.22 9.78
CA THR A 221 -2.24 -6.78 10.19
C THR A 221 -1.20 -7.26 9.18
N TRP A 222 0.06 -6.85 9.33
CA TRP A 222 1.18 -7.37 8.51
C TRP A 222 1.41 -8.90 8.62
N THR A 223 0.87 -9.57 9.64
CA THR A 223 1.02 -11.01 9.89
C THR A 223 -0.22 -11.76 9.38
N PRO A 224 -0.06 -12.82 8.55
CA PRO A 224 -1.16 -13.58 7.92
C PRO A 224 -2.30 -14.03 8.82
N GLU A 225 -1.97 -14.36 10.06
CA GLU A 225 -2.89 -14.95 11.01
C GLU A 225 -3.51 -13.93 11.96
N GLU A 226 -2.96 -12.73 12.07
CA GLU A 226 -3.42 -11.73 13.05
C GLU A 226 -4.25 -10.63 12.40
N TRP A 227 -5.32 -10.27 13.10
CA TRP A 227 -6.33 -9.32 12.66
C TRP A 227 -6.67 -8.38 13.81
N TRP A 228 -6.83 -7.10 13.49
CA TRP A 228 -7.52 -6.18 14.37
C TRP A 228 -9.01 -6.36 14.19
N THR A 229 -9.74 -6.53 15.30
CA THR A 229 -11.19 -6.41 15.31
C THR A 229 -11.60 -5.18 16.09
N TRP A 230 -12.70 -4.54 15.69
CA TRP A 230 -13.29 -3.50 16.51
C TRP A 230 -14.81 -3.46 16.40
N ARG A 231 -15.44 -3.00 17.46
CA ARG A 231 -16.87 -2.72 17.50
C ARG A 231 -17.18 -1.55 18.43
N GLU A 232 -18.23 -0.82 18.09
CA GLU A 232 -18.82 0.16 19.00
C GLU A 232 -19.69 -0.55 20.04
N LEU A 233 -19.57 -0.13 21.29
CA LEU A 233 -20.34 -0.63 22.42
C LEU A 233 -21.48 0.35 22.76
N PRO A 234 -22.58 -0.12 23.37
CA PRO A 234 -23.73 0.73 23.70
C PRO A 234 -23.42 1.94 24.59
N ASN A 235 -22.31 1.91 25.33
CA ASN A 235 -21.85 3.00 26.19
C ASN A 235 -21.03 4.07 25.44
N GLY A 236 -21.01 4.04 24.09
CA GLY A 236 -20.24 4.98 23.27
C GLY A 236 -18.74 4.77 23.37
N THR A 237 -18.28 3.55 23.65
CA THR A 237 -16.85 3.18 23.58
C THR A 237 -16.60 2.22 22.43
N VAL A 238 -15.46 2.36 21.76
CA VAL A 238 -14.93 1.41 20.80
C VAL A 238 -14.06 0.41 21.53
N ARG A 239 -14.40 -0.87 21.42
CA ARG A 239 -13.50 -1.96 21.80
C ARG A 239 -12.69 -2.35 20.57
N ALA A 240 -11.37 -2.23 20.65
CA ALA A 240 -10.45 -2.77 19.66
C ALA A 240 -9.74 -4.00 20.25
N SER A 241 -9.55 -5.04 19.46
CA SER A 241 -8.89 -6.27 19.90
C SER A 241 -7.93 -6.78 18.84
N LEU A 242 -6.79 -7.31 19.26
CA LEU A 242 -5.91 -8.10 18.39
C LEU A 242 -6.26 -9.56 18.59
N VAL A 243 -6.65 -10.24 17.51
CA VAL A 243 -7.03 -11.65 17.50
C VAL A 243 -6.18 -12.38 16.48
N ALA A 244 -5.98 -13.68 16.69
CA ALA A 244 -5.42 -14.53 15.66
C ALA A 244 -6.47 -15.53 15.18
N ALA A 245 -6.33 -15.95 13.92
CA ALA A 245 -7.17 -16.98 13.33
C ALA A 245 -7.12 -18.26 14.18
N GLY A 246 -8.29 -18.85 14.44
CA GLY A 246 -8.45 -20.01 15.32
C GLY A 246 -8.48 -19.71 16.83
N ASP A 247 -8.00 -18.54 17.29
CA ASP A 247 -8.04 -18.17 18.71
C ASP A 247 -9.44 -17.65 19.09
N ARG A 248 -10.00 -18.17 20.20
CA ARG A 248 -11.29 -17.69 20.75
C ARG A 248 -11.16 -16.45 21.64
N SER A 249 -9.97 -16.20 22.15
CA SER A 249 -9.70 -15.09 23.07
C SER A 249 -8.73 -14.09 22.42
N PRO A 250 -9.00 -12.78 22.54
CA PRO A 250 -8.11 -11.77 22.00
C PRO A 250 -6.76 -11.77 22.74
N ARG A 251 -5.68 -11.63 21.98
CA ARG A 251 -4.31 -11.48 22.48
C ARG A 251 -4.11 -10.13 23.17
N PHE A 252 -4.85 -9.12 22.71
CA PHE A 252 -4.84 -7.78 23.26
C PHE A 252 -6.24 -7.15 23.13
N VAL A 253 -6.63 -6.35 24.11
CA VAL A 253 -7.88 -5.59 24.10
C VAL A 253 -7.61 -4.17 24.60
N ALA A 254 -8.14 -3.19 23.88
CA ALA A 254 -8.16 -1.80 24.29
C ALA A 254 -9.57 -1.21 24.12
N TYR A 255 -9.86 -0.19 24.92
CA TYR A 255 -11.12 0.54 24.89
C TYR A 255 -10.82 2.01 24.66
N PHE A 256 -11.51 2.59 23.70
CA PHE A 256 -11.40 3.99 23.33
C PHE A 256 -12.79 4.62 23.42
N PRO A 257 -12.93 5.88 23.84
CA PRO A 257 -14.19 6.59 23.64
C PRO A 257 -14.48 6.70 22.14
N ALA A 258 -15.71 6.40 21.72
CA ALA A 258 -16.12 6.64 20.34
C ALA A 258 -16.14 8.16 20.09
N LEU A 259 -15.44 8.60 19.05
CA LEU A 259 -15.49 10.00 18.64
C LEU A 259 -16.83 10.25 17.94
N GLN A 260 -17.82 10.69 18.72
CA GLN A 260 -19.11 11.13 18.21
C GLN A 260 -18.93 12.47 17.49
N VAL A 261 -18.64 12.45 16.19
CA VAL A 261 -18.57 13.65 15.34
C VAL A 261 -19.98 14.06 14.85
N ASN A 262 -21.02 13.36 15.27
CA ASN A 262 -22.42 13.67 14.95
C ASN A 262 -22.88 14.94 15.67
N GLY A 263 -22.43 16.11 15.22
CA GLY A 263 -23.10 17.42 15.25
C GLY A 263 -23.56 18.01 16.59
N SER A 264 -23.50 17.30 17.72
CA SER A 264 -23.94 17.83 19.00
C SER A 264 -22.85 18.76 19.56
N PRO A 265 -23.18 20.01 19.94
CA PRO A 265 -22.23 20.97 20.50
C PRO A 265 -21.50 20.48 21.75
N GLN A 266 -22.03 19.46 22.42
CA GLN A 266 -21.53 18.93 23.69
C GLN A 266 -20.41 17.90 23.52
N GLY A 267 -20.39 17.14 22.40
CA GLY A 267 -19.32 16.15 22.11
C GLY A 267 -18.10 16.75 21.42
N LEU A 268 -18.27 17.91 20.76
CA LEU A 268 -17.25 18.60 19.98
C LEU A 268 -15.98 18.96 20.77
N PRO A 269 -16.04 19.54 21.99
CA PRO A 269 -14.84 19.89 22.73
C PRO A 269 -14.00 18.67 23.13
N GLY A 270 -14.64 17.56 23.50
CA GLY A 270 -13.95 16.32 23.86
C GLY A 270 -13.36 15.60 22.65
N ALA A 271 -14.13 15.49 21.56
CA ALA A 271 -13.65 14.92 20.30
C ALA A 271 -12.50 15.75 19.73
N ARG A 272 -12.61 17.09 19.82
CA ARG A 272 -11.53 18.02 19.48
C ARG A 272 -10.31 17.75 20.37
N ALA A 273 -10.40 17.80 21.70
CA ALA A 273 -9.24 17.59 22.57
C ALA A 273 -8.52 16.26 22.33
N ILE A 274 -9.26 15.18 22.03
CA ILE A 274 -8.68 13.87 21.68
C ILE A 274 -8.00 13.93 20.31
N ALA A 275 -8.66 14.50 19.29
CA ALA A 275 -8.06 14.71 17.99
C ALA A 275 -6.80 15.59 18.10
N GLU A 276 -6.84 16.65 18.91
CA GLU A 276 -5.74 17.58 19.15
C GLU A 276 -4.54 16.94 19.86
N ALA A 277 -4.78 15.88 20.62
CA ALA A 277 -3.75 15.08 21.28
C ALA A 277 -3.11 14.02 20.35
N THR A 278 -3.62 13.84 19.13
CA THR A 278 -2.99 12.95 18.15
C THR A 278 -1.71 13.56 17.56
N LEU A 279 -0.79 12.69 17.14
CA LEU A 279 0.41 13.10 16.41
C LEU A 279 0.05 13.82 15.10
N ASP A 280 -1.02 13.38 14.42
CA ASP A 280 -1.46 13.95 13.15
C ASP A 280 -1.96 15.39 13.30
N PHE A 281 -2.75 15.67 14.34
CA PHE A 281 -3.16 17.05 14.63
C PHE A 281 -1.99 17.91 15.10
N THR A 282 -1.10 17.34 15.92
CA THR A 282 0.11 18.05 16.37
C THR A 282 0.98 18.45 15.18
N ALA A 283 1.19 17.54 14.22
CA ALA A 283 1.89 17.81 12.98
C ALA A 283 1.18 18.87 12.12
N PHE A 284 -0.14 18.75 11.95
CA PHE A 284 -0.95 19.77 11.26
C PHE A 284 -0.80 21.17 11.89
N ARG A 285 -0.86 21.26 13.22
CA ARG A 285 -0.77 22.52 13.97
C ARG A 285 0.63 23.13 13.90
N MET A 286 1.67 22.32 14.05
CA MET A 286 3.06 22.78 13.91
C MET A 286 3.31 23.32 12.49
N ASN A 287 2.77 22.66 11.46
CA ASN A 287 2.89 23.12 10.08
C ASN A 287 2.11 24.41 9.81
N THR A 288 0.92 24.58 10.38
CA THR A 288 0.16 25.85 10.25
C THR A 288 0.86 27.02 10.92
N TYR A 289 1.49 26.81 12.08
CA TYR A 289 2.32 27.84 12.71
C TYR A 289 3.59 28.17 11.90
N ALA A 290 4.24 27.16 11.31
CA ALA A 290 5.39 27.39 10.43
C ALA A 290 5.02 28.21 9.18
N VAL A 291 3.85 27.95 8.60
CA VAL A 291 3.32 28.75 7.48
C VAL A 291 3.01 30.18 7.91
N ALA A 292 2.37 30.38 9.08
CA ALA A 292 2.06 31.71 9.58
C ALA A 292 3.31 32.54 9.93
N LEU A 293 4.33 31.91 10.51
CA LEU A 293 5.61 32.55 10.84
C LEU A 293 6.47 32.89 9.62
N ASN A 294 6.34 32.12 8.53
CA ASN A 294 7.04 32.43 7.27
C ASN A 294 6.28 33.45 6.39
N ALA A 295 5.02 33.73 6.71
CA ALA A 295 4.19 34.73 6.04
C ALA A 295 4.21 36.11 6.72
N SER A 296 4.84 36.22 7.91
CA SER A 296 5.11 37.45 8.65
C SER A 296 6.53 37.92 8.44
#